data_AF-A0A7V3EN50-F1
#
_entry.id   AF-A0A7V3EN50-F1
#
_cell.length_a   1.000
_cell.length_b   1.000
_cell.length_c   1.000
_cell.angle_alpha   90.00
_cell.angle_beta   90.00
_cell.angle_gamma   90.00
#
_symmetry.space_group_name_H-M   'P 1'
#
loop_
_entity.id
_entity.type
_entity.pdbx_description
1 polymer ?
#
loop_
_entity_poly.entity_id
_entity_poly.type
_entity_poly.pdbx_seq_one_letter_code
_entity_poly.pdbx_strand_id
1 'polypeptide(L)'
;MNQRICRPWAGACASLCVPLLCGAIGKEFDRLSRVPLAWTDNEWGDCTSFPARRGFADLLAIFSEKPGKLPQQIAWTTATNQDGGYLWFSLRDPGLLPTTVFWIENQGRHGMPWNGRNRCLGLEDVCSYLNEGMPISAQPNDVNRKGIPTAIELTPDRPTAVNYIQGVAKIPEGFRMVKDLEFGTNEVTFVSVTGKRMTVPVNFQFVRTGKL
;
A
#
# COMPACT_ATOMS: atom_id res chain seq x y z
N MET A 1 -20.13 20.49 -34.76
CA MET A 1 -19.76 19.22 -34.10
C MET A 1 -19.27 19.54 -32.69
N ASN A 2 -20.18 19.55 -31.71
CA ASN A 2 -19.83 19.76 -30.30
C ASN A 2 -19.90 18.40 -29.59
N GLN A 3 -18.75 17.80 -29.30
CA GLN A 3 -18.68 16.62 -28.45
C GLN A 3 -18.74 17.06 -26.98
N ARG A 4 -19.68 16.46 -26.26
CA ARG A 4 -19.98 16.68 -24.85
C ARG A 4 -18.84 16.17 -23.99
N ILE A 5 -18.41 17.01 -23.04
CA ILE A 5 -17.52 16.66 -21.94
C ILE A 5 -18.32 15.78 -20.96
N CYS A 6 -18.01 14.48 -20.90
CA CYS A 6 -18.54 13.55 -19.90
C CYS A 6 -17.47 13.29 -18.81
N ARG A 7 -17.81 13.76 -17.60
CA ARG A 7 -17.52 13.34 -16.21
C ARG A 7 -16.25 12.51 -15.85
N PRO A 8 -15.65 12.75 -14.66
CA PRO A 8 -14.42 12.09 -14.21
C PRO A 8 -14.68 10.65 -13.77
N TRP A 9 -13.87 9.72 -14.26
CA TRP A 9 -13.80 8.32 -13.85
C TRP A 9 -12.81 8.15 -12.69
N ALA A 10 -13.24 7.44 -11.64
CA ALA A 10 -12.51 7.14 -10.41
C ALA A 10 -12.54 5.63 -10.18
N GLY A 11 -11.43 4.99 -9.80
CA GLY A 11 -11.54 3.57 -9.46
C GLY A 11 -10.26 2.75 -9.35
N ALA A 12 -9.26 3.21 -8.58
CA ALA A 12 -8.32 2.28 -7.95
C ALA A 12 -8.42 2.41 -6.44
N CYS A 13 -9.10 1.48 -5.77
CA CYS A 13 -9.24 1.50 -4.31
C CYS A 13 -8.17 0.66 -3.62
N ALA A 14 -7.39 1.25 -2.72
CA ALA A 14 -6.43 0.53 -1.88
C ALA A 14 -7.03 0.21 -0.50
N SER A 15 -6.74 -0.98 0.02
CA SER A 15 -7.18 -1.40 1.36
C SER A 15 -6.08 -2.13 2.11
N LEU A 16 -6.12 -2.02 3.43
CA LEU A 16 -5.03 -2.35 4.35
C LEU A 16 -5.56 -2.89 5.67
N CYS A 17 -4.78 -3.76 6.31
CA CYS A 17 -4.91 -4.16 7.70
C CYS A 17 -4.05 -3.20 8.56
N VAL A 18 -4.66 -2.43 9.47
CA VAL A 18 -4.16 -1.20 10.18
C VAL A 18 -3.84 -1.59 11.67
N PRO A 19 -3.02 -0.88 12.52
CA PRO A 19 -2.65 0.53 12.50
C PRO A 19 -1.18 0.92 12.77
N LEU A 20 -0.61 1.72 11.88
CA LEU A 20 -0.17 3.10 12.14
C LEU A 20 0.05 3.73 10.76
N LEU A 21 -0.35 4.97 10.52
CA LEU A 21 -0.25 5.57 9.19
C LEU A 21 0.30 7.01 9.32
N CYS A 22 1.29 7.42 8.52
CA CYS A 22 1.88 8.77 8.60
C CYS A 22 1.57 9.60 7.35
N GLY A 23 0.82 10.69 7.53
CA GLY A 23 0.44 11.66 6.49
C GLY A 23 0.54 13.05 7.11
N ALA A 24 1.26 13.97 6.47
CA ALA A 24 1.99 15.07 7.14
C ALA A 24 3.01 14.56 8.17
N ILE A 25 4.25 15.09 8.13
CA ILE A 25 5.36 14.59 8.95
C ILE A 25 4.96 14.58 10.44
N GLY A 26 5.01 13.41 11.05
CA GLY A 26 4.71 13.21 12.48
C GLY A 26 3.22 13.16 12.86
N LYS A 27 2.28 13.24 11.91
CA LYS A 27 0.86 13.06 12.18
C LYS A 27 0.39 11.66 11.84
N GLU A 28 -0.35 11.05 12.76
CA GLU A 28 -0.88 9.70 12.62
C GLU A 28 -2.30 9.70 12.06
N PHE A 29 -2.67 8.61 11.36
CA PHE A 29 -4.03 8.33 10.93
C PHE A 29 -4.34 6.83 10.97
N ASP A 30 -5.63 6.48 10.94
CA ASP A 30 -6.14 5.11 10.99
C ASP A 30 -7.04 4.74 9.78
N ARG A 31 -7.31 5.71 8.89
CA ARG A 31 -8.19 5.54 7.73
C ARG A 31 -7.64 6.28 6.52
N LEU A 32 -7.49 5.58 5.40
CA LEU A 32 -7.09 6.17 4.11
C LEU A 32 -8.04 7.28 3.63
N SER A 33 -9.31 7.29 4.05
CA SER A 33 -10.26 8.35 3.69
C SER A 33 -10.09 9.63 4.50
N ARG A 34 -9.24 9.62 5.54
CA ARG A 34 -8.99 10.75 6.42
C ARG A 34 -7.51 10.83 6.78
N VAL A 35 -6.70 11.24 5.80
CA VAL A 35 -5.26 11.44 5.95
C VAL A 35 -4.97 12.92 6.29
N PRO A 36 -4.20 13.23 7.36
CA PRO A 36 -3.82 14.60 7.66
C PRO A 36 -3.01 15.23 6.53
N LEU A 37 -3.22 16.53 6.32
CA LEU A 37 -2.52 17.29 5.29
C LEU A 37 -1.39 18.11 5.90
N ALA A 38 -0.33 18.29 5.12
CA ALA A 38 0.86 19.01 5.58
C ALA A 38 0.61 20.52 5.71
N TRP A 39 -0.32 21.08 4.95
CA TRP A 39 -0.57 22.52 4.84
C TRP A 39 -1.82 23.01 5.57
N THR A 40 -2.61 22.13 6.17
CA THR A 40 -3.85 22.49 6.87
C THR A 40 -4.22 21.46 7.94
N ASP A 41 -4.79 21.95 9.04
CA ASP A 41 -5.34 21.12 10.12
C ASP A 41 -6.87 20.95 10.04
N ASN A 42 -7.53 21.73 9.17
CA ASN A 42 -8.98 21.77 9.06
C ASN A 42 -9.54 20.86 7.96
N GLU A 43 -8.67 20.26 7.13
CA GLU A 43 -9.05 19.41 6.01
C GLU A 43 -8.32 18.08 6.05
N TRP A 44 -8.92 17.08 5.40
CA TRP A 44 -8.39 15.72 5.30
C TRP A 44 -8.21 15.34 3.83
N GLY A 45 -7.14 14.60 3.53
CA GLY A 45 -6.95 13.92 2.27
C GLY A 45 -7.71 12.60 2.23
N ASP A 46 -8.29 12.29 1.08
CA ASP A 46 -8.79 10.95 0.77
C ASP A 46 -7.81 10.25 -0.18
N CYS A 47 -7.10 9.26 0.38
CA CYS A 47 -6.16 8.40 -0.32
C CYS A 47 -6.75 7.00 -0.57
N THR A 48 -8.07 6.83 -0.45
CA THR A 48 -8.71 5.55 -0.79
C THR A 48 -8.72 5.30 -2.28
N SER A 49 -8.66 6.33 -3.13
CA SER A 49 -8.78 6.17 -4.58
C SER A 49 -7.75 6.95 -5.41
N PHE A 50 -7.36 6.37 -6.55
CA PHE A 50 -6.57 7.05 -7.58
C PHE A 50 -7.38 7.23 -8.88
N PRO A 51 -7.24 8.36 -9.62
CA PRO A 51 -6.42 9.53 -9.30
C PRO A 51 -6.91 10.32 -8.07
N ALA A 52 -5.97 10.75 -7.22
CA ALA A 52 -6.26 11.59 -6.06
C ALA A 52 -6.37 13.09 -6.46
N ARG A 53 -6.20 14.02 -5.51
CA ARG A 53 -6.30 15.46 -5.74
C ARG A 53 -5.28 15.94 -6.78
N ARG A 54 -5.76 16.68 -7.79
CA ARG A 54 -4.91 17.23 -8.85
C ARG A 54 -4.01 18.35 -8.31
N GLY A 55 -2.77 18.38 -8.76
CA GLY A 55 -1.76 19.36 -8.34
C GLY A 55 -0.95 18.92 -7.11
N PHE A 56 -1.12 17.67 -6.66
CA PHE A 56 -0.46 17.17 -5.46
C PHE A 56 0.36 15.91 -5.74
N ALA A 57 1.44 15.79 -4.95
CA ALA A 57 2.24 14.59 -4.81
C ALA A 57 2.24 14.25 -3.32
N ASP A 58 1.48 13.22 -2.96
CA ASP A 58 1.33 12.75 -1.59
C ASP A 58 2.24 11.53 -1.39
N LEU A 59 2.87 11.48 -0.21
CA LEU A 59 3.64 10.35 0.26
C LEU A 59 3.16 10.01 1.67
N LEU A 60 2.85 8.74 1.90
CA LEU A 60 2.34 8.25 3.18
C LEU A 60 2.89 6.86 3.47
N ALA A 61 3.15 6.60 4.75
CA ALA A 61 3.57 5.29 5.22
C ALA A 61 2.41 4.58 5.89
N ILE A 62 2.31 3.29 5.62
CA ILE A 62 1.33 2.39 6.20
C ILE A 62 2.08 1.29 6.92
N PHE A 63 2.00 1.27 8.23
CA PHE A 63 2.65 0.28 9.07
C PHE A 63 1.72 -0.91 9.29
N SER A 64 2.26 -2.10 9.03
CA SER A 64 1.56 -3.38 9.20
C SER A 64 1.45 -3.71 10.68
N GLU A 65 0.39 -4.43 11.06
CA GLU A 65 0.33 -5.05 12.39
C GLU A 65 1.50 -6.03 12.60
N LYS A 66 1.83 -6.26 13.87
CA LYS A 66 2.92 -7.20 14.22
C LYS A 66 2.64 -8.59 13.64
N PRO A 67 3.65 -9.33 13.14
CA PRO A 67 3.45 -10.63 12.50
C PRO A 67 2.57 -11.60 13.30
N GLY A 68 2.76 -11.68 14.62
CA GLY A 68 2.00 -12.58 15.50
C GLY A 68 0.51 -12.24 15.67
N LYS A 69 0.05 -11.07 15.19
CA LYS A 69 -1.38 -10.70 15.16
C LYS A 69 -2.04 -10.93 13.80
N LEU A 70 -1.25 -11.18 12.76
CA LEU A 70 -1.76 -11.32 11.40
C LEU A 70 -2.06 -12.79 11.09
N PRO A 71 -3.17 -13.10 10.39
CA PRO A 71 -3.40 -14.44 9.87
C PRO A 71 -2.20 -14.88 9.01
N GLN A 72 -1.72 -16.11 9.26
CA GLN A 72 -0.54 -16.68 8.58
C GLN A 72 0.75 -15.85 8.74
N GLN A 73 0.79 -14.84 9.61
CA GLN A 73 1.89 -13.89 9.76
C GLN A 73 2.26 -13.19 8.44
N ILE A 74 1.26 -12.93 7.59
CA ILE A 74 1.41 -12.31 6.27
C ILE A 74 0.68 -10.96 6.25
N ALA A 75 1.37 -9.94 5.76
CA ALA A 75 0.75 -8.66 5.44
C ALA A 75 0.45 -8.59 3.94
N TRP A 76 -0.54 -7.78 3.59
CA TRP A 76 -1.04 -7.65 2.23
C TRP A 76 -1.35 -6.21 1.87
N THR A 77 -1.20 -5.89 0.59
CA THR A 77 -1.65 -4.62 0.00
C THR A 77 -2.44 -4.96 -1.27
N THR A 78 -3.52 -4.23 -1.53
CA THR A 78 -4.34 -4.44 -2.73
C THR A 78 -4.65 -3.13 -3.44
N ALA A 79 -4.84 -3.19 -4.76
CA ALA A 79 -5.38 -2.12 -5.57
C ALA A 79 -6.36 -2.68 -6.60
N THR A 80 -7.64 -2.30 -6.48
CA THR A 80 -8.69 -2.78 -7.39
C THR A 80 -8.90 -1.80 -8.54
N ASN A 81 -8.52 -2.15 -9.77
CA ASN A 81 -8.89 -1.41 -10.98
C ASN A 81 -10.24 -1.91 -11.48
N GLN A 82 -11.30 -1.17 -11.14
CA GLN A 82 -12.67 -1.55 -11.50
C GLN A 82 -12.92 -1.45 -12.99
N ASP A 83 -12.40 -0.40 -13.63
CA ASP A 83 -12.56 -0.12 -15.05
C ASP A 83 -11.85 -1.17 -15.91
N GLY A 84 -10.69 -1.63 -15.43
CA GLY A 84 -9.92 -2.72 -16.04
C GLY A 84 -10.39 -4.12 -15.65
N GLY A 85 -11.31 -4.24 -14.68
CA GLY A 85 -11.82 -5.53 -14.21
C GLY A 85 -10.76 -6.42 -13.53
N TYR A 86 -9.79 -5.83 -12.83
CA TYR A 86 -8.74 -6.59 -12.14
C TYR A 86 -8.34 -6.04 -10.77
N LEU A 87 -7.78 -6.93 -9.95
CA LEU A 87 -7.16 -6.67 -8.66
C LEU A 87 -5.65 -6.89 -8.81
N TRP A 88 -4.84 -5.90 -8.47
CA TRP A 88 -3.44 -6.12 -8.12
C TRP A 88 -3.33 -6.36 -6.61
N PHE A 89 -2.44 -7.27 -6.21
CA PHE A 89 -2.17 -7.55 -4.81
C PHE A 89 -0.69 -7.85 -4.58
N SER A 90 -0.23 -7.58 -3.36
CA SER A 90 1.04 -8.07 -2.82
C SER A 90 0.84 -8.82 -1.50
N LEU A 91 1.69 -9.82 -1.27
CA LEU A 91 1.80 -10.55 -0.01
C LEU A 91 3.27 -10.52 0.43
N ARG A 92 3.51 -10.19 1.70
CA ARG A 92 4.85 -10.00 2.26
C ARG A 92 4.97 -10.48 3.69
N ASP A 93 6.21 -10.69 4.13
CA ASP A 93 6.55 -10.89 5.54
C ASP A 93 6.62 -9.51 6.24
N PRO A 94 5.68 -9.16 7.14
CA PRO A 94 5.69 -7.89 7.86
C PRO A 94 6.84 -7.78 8.88
N GLY A 95 7.53 -8.87 9.19
CA GLY A 95 8.76 -8.85 9.99
C GLY A 95 9.98 -8.39 9.19
N LEU A 96 9.95 -8.52 7.86
CA LEU A 96 11.00 -8.03 6.96
C LEU A 96 10.62 -6.72 6.27
N LEU A 97 9.37 -6.59 5.84
CA LEU A 97 8.81 -5.42 5.15
C LEU A 97 7.60 -4.89 5.93
N PRO A 98 7.83 -4.21 7.08
CA PRO A 98 6.75 -3.79 7.97
C PRO A 98 5.90 -2.65 7.40
N THR A 99 6.37 -1.94 6.39
CA THR A 99 5.74 -0.72 5.89
C THR A 99 5.34 -0.86 4.43
N THR A 100 4.20 -0.29 4.04
CA THR A 100 3.91 0.05 2.64
C THR A 100 3.93 1.56 2.49
N VAL A 101 4.78 2.08 1.62
CA VAL A 101 4.76 3.48 1.21
C VAL A 101 3.80 3.63 0.04
N PHE A 102 2.85 4.56 0.15
CA PHE A 102 2.06 4.95 -1.01
C PHE A 102 2.65 6.24 -1.56
N TRP A 103 3.08 6.19 -2.82
CA TRP A 103 3.42 7.36 -3.60
C TRP A 103 2.25 7.67 -4.53
N ILE A 104 1.51 8.73 -4.24
CA ILE A 104 0.32 9.13 -4.98
C ILE A 104 0.62 10.44 -5.67
N GLU A 105 0.74 10.42 -6.99
CA GLU A 105 0.96 11.65 -7.76
C GLU A 105 -0.16 11.88 -8.75
N ASN A 106 -0.79 13.06 -8.66
CA ASN A 106 -1.68 13.54 -9.70
C ASN A 106 -1.27 14.94 -10.12
N GLN A 107 -0.31 15.03 -11.02
CA GLN A 107 0.21 16.28 -11.60
C GLN A 107 0.84 17.22 -10.56
N GLY A 108 1.40 16.68 -9.47
CA GLY A 108 1.94 17.48 -8.36
C GLY A 108 3.39 17.94 -8.50
N ARG A 109 4.23 17.25 -9.29
CA ARG A 109 5.60 17.70 -9.53
C ARG A 109 5.63 18.69 -10.70
N HIS A 110 5.61 19.97 -10.38
CA HIS A 110 5.59 21.05 -11.38
C HIS A 110 6.96 21.36 -11.99
N GLY A 111 8.05 21.04 -11.30
CA GLY A 111 9.41 21.23 -11.80
C GLY A 111 9.81 20.25 -12.91
N MET A 112 10.89 20.57 -13.62
CA MET A 112 11.51 19.63 -14.56
C MET A 112 12.00 18.35 -13.85
N PRO A 113 11.95 17.16 -14.49
CA PRO A 113 11.44 16.89 -15.85
C PRO A 113 9.92 16.61 -15.91
N TRP A 114 9.24 16.61 -14.77
CA TRP A 114 7.84 16.21 -14.67
C TRP A 114 6.89 17.24 -15.30
N ASN A 115 7.14 18.53 -15.14
CA ASN A 115 6.35 19.63 -15.72
C ASN A 115 4.83 19.50 -15.48
N GLY A 116 4.43 18.98 -14.31
CA GLY A 116 3.03 18.73 -13.95
C GLY A 116 2.35 17.63 -14.77
N ARG A 117 3.09 16.79 -15.50
CA ARG A 117 2.51 15.76 -16.37
C ARG A 117 2.37 14.39 -15.70
N ASN A 118 3.12 14.14 -14.64
CA ASN A 118 3.18 12.82 -14.03
C ASN A 118 1.87 12.48 -13.30
N ARG A 119 1.42 11.24 -13.47
CA ARG A 119 0.27 10.64 -12.81
C ARG A 119 0.62 9.19 -12.50
N CYS A 120 0.83 8.88 -11.22
CA CYS A 120 1.26 7.55 -10.82
C CYS A 120 0.74 7.18 -9.44
N LEU A 121 0.60 5.87 -9.24
CA LEU A 121 0.37 5.25 -7.94
C LEU A 121 1.50 4.22 -7.74
N GLY A 122 2.34 4.46 -6.73
CA GLY A 122 3.30 3.50 -6.21
C GLY A 122 2.77 2.91 -4.90
N LEU A 123 2.81 1.58 -4.79
CA LEU A 123 2.51 0.84 -3.57
C LEU A 123 3.74 0.00 -3.24
N GLU A 124 4.53 0.48 -2.30
CA GLU A 124 5.94 0.10 -2.16
C GLU A 124 6.17 -0.53 -0.78
N ASP A 125 6.30 -1.85 -0.74
CA ASP A 125 6.55 -2.59 0.49
C ASP A 125 8.03 -2.49 0.89
N VAL A 126 8.31 -1.91 2.06
CA VAL A 126 9.64 -1.47 2.49
C VAL A 126 9.92 -1.73 3.97
N CYS A 127 11.21 -1.73 4.29
CA CYS A 127 11.74 -1.54 5.64
C CYS A 127 12.59 -0.27 5.64
N SER A 128 11.91 0.88 5.65
CA SER A 128 12.54 2.19 5.57
C SER A 128 11.78 3.21 6.41
N TYR A 129 12.44 4.33 6.69
CA TYR A 129 11.80 5.52 7.24
C TYR A 129 11.34 6.45 6.10
N LEU A 130 10.28 6.05 5.39
CA LEU A 130 9.74 6.75 4.22
C LEU A 130 10.83 7.08 3.18
N ASN A 131 10.93 8.36 2.79
CA ASN A 131 11.83 8.94 1.81
C ASN A 131 13.01 9.69 2.44
N GLU A 132 13.26 9.52 3.74
CA GLU A 132 14.31 10.24 4.49
C GLU A 132 15.72 9.69 4.23
N GLY A 133 15.81 8.56 3.52
CA GLY A 133 17.07 7.95 3.12
C GLY A 133 17.70 7.03 4.17
N MET A 134 18.80 6.37 3.76
CA MET A 134 19.40 5.27 4.51
C MET A 134 19.92 5.67 5.91
N PRO A 135 20.68 6.78 6.08
CA PRO A 135 21.22 7.12 7.40
C PRO A 135 20.12 7.36 8.46
N ILE A 136 19.05 8.06 8.08
CA ILE A 136 17.93 8.36 9.00
C ILE A 136 17.09 7.09 9.25
N SER A 137 16.94 6.25 8.24
CA SER A 137 16.28 4.95 8.36
C SER A 137 17.01 3.99 9.31
N ALA A 138 18.35 4.01 9.32
CA ALA A 138 19.17 3.11 10.14
C ALA A 138 19.44 3.62 11.58
N GLN A 139 19.23 4.91 11.85
CA GLN A 139 19.42 5.52 13.16
C GLN A 139 18.13 5.54 13.99
N PRO A 140 18.19 5.78 15.33
CA PRO A 140 16.99 5.95 16.14
C PRO A 140 16.05 7.04 15.61
N ASN A 141 14.86 6.66 15.18
CA ASN A 141 13.80 7.55 14.69
C ASN A 141 12.48 7.28 15.44
N ASP A 142 11.46 8.09 15.19
CA ASP A 142 10.18 8.00 15.91
C ASP A 142 9.40 6.71 15.60
N VAL A 143 9.64 6.09 14.44
CA VAL A 143 9.01 4.82 14.04
C VAL A 143 9.71 3.63 14.71
N ASN A 144 11.04 3.53 14.65
CA ASN A 144 11.75 2.41 15.26
C ASN A 144 11.78 2.46 16.79
N ARG A 145 11.65 3.64 17.41
CA ARG A 145 11.37 3.76 18.85
C ARG A 145 10.04 3.15 19.26
N LYS A 146 9.08 3.02 18.35
CA LYS A 146 7.79 2.31 18.57
C LYS A 146 7.90 0.80 18.31
N GLY A 147 9.10 0.29 18.01
CA GLY A 147 9.36 -1.13 17.77
C GLY A 147 9.03 -1.59 16.34
N ILE A 148 8.91 -0.66 15.39
CA ILE A 148 8.73 -0.96 13.97
C ILE A 148 10.08 -0.78 13.25
N PRO A 149 10.71 -1.84 12.73
CA PRO A 149 11.98 -1.72 12.03
C PRO A 149 11.90 -0.76 10.85
N THR A 150 12.92 0.09 10.71
CA THR A 150 13.08 1.02 9.58
C THR A 150 14.35 0.75 8.78
N ALA A 151 15.06 -0.34 9.07
CA ALA A 151 16.19 -0.83 8.32
C ALA A 151 16.34 -2.33 8.59
N ILE A 152 16.99 -3.05 7.66
CA ILE A 152 17.33 -4.46 7.84
C ILE A 152 18.81 -4.56 8.18
N GLU A 153 19.12 -5.25 9.28
CA GLU A 153 20.48 -5.59 9.65
C GLU A 153 20.96 -6.80 8.84
N LEU A 154 22.07 -6.62 8.12
CA LEU A 154 22.69 -7.67 7.30
C LEU A 154 23.89 -8.24 8.03
N THR A 155 24.02 -9.57 8.05
CA THR A 155 25.20 -10.25 8.58
C THR A 155 25.89 -11.07 7.47
N PRO A 156 27.23 -11.18 7.48
CA PRO A 156 27.97 -11.84 6.41
C PRO A 156 27.76 -13.37 6.37
N ASP A 157 27.37 -13.96 7.50
CA ASP A 157 27.16 -15.40 7.70
C ASP A 157 25.72 -15.86 7.43
N ARG A 158 24.78 -14.91 7.30
CA ARG A 158 23.36 -15.22 7.08
C ARG A 158 22.79 -14.34 5.97
N PRO A 159 22.71 -14.86 4.73
CA PRO A 159 22.05 -14.17 3.62
C PRO A 159 20.63 -13.74 4.01
N THR A 160 20.29 -12.50 3.69
CA THR A 160 18.92 -12.01 3.85
C THR A 160 18.13 -12.35 2.60
N ALA A 161 17.08 -13.16 2.77
CA ALA A 161 16.13 -13.46 1.72
C ALA A 161 14.84 -12.66 1.96
N VAL A 162 14.38 -11.95 0.93
CA VAL A 162 13.09 -11.25 0.94
C VAL A 162 12.18 -11.94 -0.07
N ASN A 163 11.33 -12.83 0.44
CA ASN A 163 10.33 -13.50 -0.40
C ASN A 163 9.10 -12.61 -0.51
N TYR A 164 8.63 -12.41 -1.73
CA TYR A 164 7.57 -11.47 -2.02
C TYR A 164 6.71 -12.01 -3.14
N ILE A 165 5.38 -11.94 -2.97
CA ILE A 165 4.43 -12.31 -4.00
C ILE A 165 3.72 -11.05 -4.45
N GLN A 166 3.64 -10.85 -5.75
CA GLN A 166 2.68 -9.94 -6.35
C GLN A 166 1.93 -10.64 -7.46
N GLY A 167 0.66 -10.28 -7.63
CA GLY A 167 -0.18 -10.90 -8.63
C GLY A 167 -1.27 -9.97 -9.12
N VAL A 168 -1.85 -10.35 -10.25
CA VAL A 168 -3.04 -9.71 -10.81
C VAL A 168 -4.09 -10.77 -11.06
N ALA A 169 -5.33 -10.50 -10.65
CA ALA A 169 -6.46 -11.40 -10.84
C ALA A 169 -7.67 -10.67 -11.40
N LYS A 170 -8.47 -11.34 -12.23
CA LYS A 170 -9.76 -10.80 -12.69
C LYS A 170 -10.72 -10.70 -11.51
N ILE A 171 -11.48 -9.62 -11.45
CA ILE A 171 -12.50 -9.43 -10.42
C ILE A 171 -13.90 -9.66 -11.00
N PRO A 172 -14.85 -10.17 -10.20
CA PRO A 172 -16.25 -10.25 -10.62
C PRO A 172 -16.89 -8.86 -10.70
N GLU A 173 -17.99 -8.75 -11.43
CA GLU A 173 -18.78 -7.52 -11.49
C GLU A 173 -19.23 -7.08 -10.07
N GLY A 174 -19.12 -5.79 -9.80
CA GLY A 174 -19.45 -5.21 -8.49
C GLY A 174 -18.40 -5.46 -7.41
N PHE A 175 -17.23 -6.02 -7.74
CA PHE A 175 -16.09 -6.07 -6.83
C PHE A 175 -15.48 -4.68 -6.68
N ARG A 176 -15.26 -4.27 -5.43
CA ARG A 176 -14.71 -2.97 -5.03
C ARG A 176 -13.47 -3.19 -4.18
N MET A 177 -13.14 -2.22 -3.32
CA MET A 177 -12.10 -2.33 -2.29
C MET A 177 -12.16 -3.70 -1.58
N VAL A 178 -11.01 -4.35 -1.42
CA VAL A 178 -10.87 -5.56 -0.59
C VAL A 178 -10.99 -5.14 0.88
N LYS A 179 -11.75 -5.81 1.73
CA LYS A 179 -11.76 -5.54 3.17
C LYS A 179 -11.01 -6.58 3.97
N ASP A 180 -10.86 -7.79 3.43
CA ASP A 180 -10.25 -8.90 4.13
C ASP A 180 -9.74 -9.98 3.17
N LEU A 181 -8.83 -10.81 3.67
CA LEU A 181 -8.29 -11.99 2.99
C LEU A 181 -8.58 -13.23 3.83
N GLU A 182 -8.93 -14.32 3.16
CA GLU A 182 -9.05 -15.65 3.76
C GLU A 182 -8.03 -16.59 3.13
N PHE A 183 -7.25 -17.26 3.98
CA PHE A 183 -6.17 -18.14 3.56
C PHE A 183 -6.66 -19.60 3.53
N GLY A 184 -6.66 -20.21 2.35
CA GLY A 184 -7.00 -21.63 2.15
C GLY A 184 -5.77 -22.52 2.03
N THR A 185 -5.91 -23.68 1.41
CA THR A 185 -4.78 -24.53 1.03
C THR A 185 -4.26 -24.11 -0.35
N ASN A 186 -3.08 -23.48 -0.41
CA ASN A 186 -2.48 -22.96 -1.65
C ASN A 186 -3.37 -21.99 -2.43
N GLU A 187 -4.20 -21.23 -1.72
CA GLU A 187 -5.06 -20.22 -2.31
C GLU A 187 -5.35 -19.08 -1.32
N VAL A 188 -5.71 -17.92 -1.86
CA VAL A 188 -6.16 -16.75 -1.10
C VAL A 188 -7.48 -16.28 -1.68
N THR A 189 -8.47 -16.10 -0.82
CA THR A 189 -9.76 -15.49 -1.18
C THR A 189 -9.76 -14.03 -0.74
N PHE A 190 -9.97 -13.13 -1.69
CA PHE A 190 -10.12 -11.70 -1.44
C PHE A 190 -11.60 -11.37 -1.27
N VAL A 191 -11.95 -10.73 -0.15
CA VAL A 191 -13.32 -10.38 0.20
C VAL A 191 -13.50 -8.87 0.01
N SER A 192 -14.41 -8.48 -0.87
CA SER A 192 -14.71 -7.07 -1.12
C SER A 192 -15.60 -6.46 -0.03
N VAL A 193 -15.54 -5.14 0.13
CA VAL A 193 -16.50 -4.35 0.93
C VAL A 193 -17.96 -4.59 0.51
N THR A 194 -18.20 -4.99 -0.75
CA THR A 194 -19.54 -5.34 -1.25
C THR A 194 -19.98 -6.77 -0.92
N GLY A 195 -19.14 -7.55 -0.23
CA GLY A 195 -19.37 -8.97 0.05
C GLY A 195 -19.07 -9.90 -1.13
N LYS A 196 -18.72 -9.36 -2.30
CA LYS A 196 -18.19 -10.15 -3.43
C LYS A 196 -16.86 -10.78 -3.07
N ARG A 197 -16.58 -11.95 -3.63
CA ARG A 197 -15.42 -12.78 -3.30
C ARG A 197 -14.75 -13.25 -4.59
N MET A 198 -13.43 -13.36 -4.57
CA MET A 198 -12.67 -14.02 -5.63
C MET A 198 -11.45 -14.73 -5.04
N THR A 199 -11.14 -15.91 -5.57
CA THR A 199 -10.08 -16.78 -5.05
C THR A 199 -8.98 -16.90 -6.10
N VAL A 200 -7.72 -16.80 -5.66
CA VAL A 200 -6.54 -16.95 -6.49
C VAL A 200 -5.74 -18.15 -5.99
N PRO A 201 -5.36 -19.10 -6.87
CA PRO A 201 -4.39 -20.13 -6.52
C PRO A 201 -3.04 -19.45 -6.30
N VAL A 202 -2.52 -19.52 -5.08
CA VAL A 202 -1.25 -18.92 -4.67
C VAL A 202 -0.68 -19.68 -3.48
N ASN A 203 0.54 -20.16 -3.61
CA ASN A 203 1.29 -20.71 -2.47
C ASN A 203 1.79 -19.55 -1.59
N PHE A 204 0.90 -18.95 -0.80
CA PHE A 204 1.23 -17.81 0.06
C PHE A 204 2.27 -18.14 1.13
N GLN A 205 2.47 -19.42 1.47
CA GLN A 205 3.53 -19.84 2.40
C GLN A 205 4.93 -19.60 1.85
N PHE A 206 5.09 -19.40 0.52
CA PHE A 206 6.36 -18.98 -0.08
C PHE A 206 6.90 -17.70 0.57
N VAL A 207 6.04 -16.76 0.95
CA VAL A 207 6.43 -15.52 1.63
C VAL A 207 7.22 -15.79 2.91
N ARG A 208 6.85 -16.82 3.67
CA ARG A 208 7.50 -17.19 4.94
C ARG A 208 8.64 -18.19 4.76
N THR A 209 8.48 -19.11 3.82
CA THR A 209 9.35 -20.29 3.70
C THR A 209 10.39 -20.19 2.60
N GLY A 210 10.18 -19.33 1.60
CA GLY A 210 10.98 -19.27 0.37
C GLY A 210 10.86 -20.49 -0.52
N LYS A 211 9.88 -21.38 -0.30
CA LYS A 211 9.69 -22.63 -1.03
C LYS A 211 8.37 -22.60 -1.81
N LEU A 212 8.43 -22.99 -3.08
CA LEU A 212 7.27 -23.12 -3.98
C LEU A 212 6.60 -24.48 -3.84
#